data_AF-A0A7K7GR16-F1
#
_entry.id   AF-A0A7K7GR16-F1
#
_cell.length_a   1.000
_cell.length_b   1.000
_cell.length_c   1.000
_cell.angle_alpha   90.00
_cell.angle_beta   90.00
_cell.angle_gamma   90.00
#
_symmetry.space_group_name_H-M   'P 1'
#
loop_
_entity.id
_entity.type
_entity.pdbx_description
1 polymer ?
#
loop_
_entity_poly.entity_id
_entity_poly.type
_entity_poly.pdbx_seq_one_letter_code
_entity_poly.pdbx_strand_id
1 'polypeptide(L)' 'SSALDILVPKAGFFCQICSLFYADEPSMINHCRTPLHRQNMEVLPGKGKIPQILGSGAVESPL' A
#
# COMPACT_ATOMS: atom_id res chain seq x y z
N SER A 1 0.23 -17.55 32.50
CA SER A 1 -0.42 -16.26 32.19
C SER A 1 0.56 -15.46 31.36
N SER A 2 0.56 -15.61 30.04
CA SER A 2 -0.36 -14.98 29.08
C SER A 2 0.04 -13.54 28.80
N ALA A 3 0.89 -13.35 27.79
CA ALA A 3 0.89 -12.18 26.93
C ALA A 3 1.48 -12.63 25.59
N LEU A 4 0.65 -13.25 24.76
CA LEU A 4 0.88 -13.15 23.33
C LEU A 4 0.55 -11.69 23.03
N ASP A 5 1.57 -10.85 22.83
CA ASP A 5 1.39 -9.49 22.33
C ASP A 5 0.80 -9.62 20.93
N ILE A 6 -0.54 -9.59 20.86
CA ILE A 6 -1.28 -9.58 19.60
C ILE A 6 -1.06 -8.20 19.01
N LEU A 7 -0.01 -8.07 18.20
CA LEU A 7 0.22 -6.94 17.32
C LEU A 7 -0.95 -6.88 16.34
N VAL A 8 -1.92 -6.02 16.61
CA VAL A 8 -3.05 -5.81 15.73
C VAL A 8 -2.54 -5.11 14.47
N PRO A 9 -2.69 -5.72 13.27
CA PRO A 9 -2.28 -5.07 12.05
C PRO A 9 -3.10 -3.81 11.83
N LYS A 10 -2.41 -2.69 11.63
CA LYS A 10 -3.05 -1.41 11.32
C LYS A 10 -3.52 -1.45 9.87
N ALA A 11 -4.83 -1.33 9.67
CA ALA A 11 -5.40 -1.14 8.34
C ALA A 11 -4.81 0.12 7.69
N GLY A 12 -4.54 0.06 6.38
CA GLY A 12 -4.04 1.19 5.61
C GLY A 12 -4.19 0.96 4.11
N PHE A 13 -3.54 1.82 3.34
CA PHE A 13 -3.67 1.91 1.89
C PHE A 13 -2.36 1.50 1.22
N PHE A 14 -2.42 0.65 0.21
CA PHE A 14 -1.23 0.17 -0.50
C PHE A 14 -1.26 0.59 -1.96
N CYS A 15 -0.22 1.29 -2.40
CA CYS A 15 0.01 1.59 -3.80
C CYS A 15 0.77 0.45 -4.46
N GLN A 16 0.12 -0.32 -5.33
CA GLN A 16 0.77 -1.42 -6.06
C GLN A 16 1.79 -0.92 -7.10
N ILE A 17 1.54 0.25 -7.70
CA ILE A 17 2.43 0.83 -8.72
C ILE A 17 3.80 1.16 -8.12
N CYS A 18 3.80 1.72 -6.91
CA CYS A 18 5.02 2.12 -6.22
C CYS A 18 5.47 1.11 -5.15
N SER A 19 4.67 0.08 -4.89
CA SER A 19 4.84 -0.87 -3.78
C SER A 19 5.04 -0.19 -2.41
N LEU A 20 4.25 0.84 -2.12
CA LEU A 20 4.31 1.64 -0.89
C LEU A 20 3.04 1.52 -0.06
N PHE A 21 3.19 1.52 1.27
CA PHE A 21 2.09 1.52 2.24
C PHE A 21 1.89 2.89 2.89
N TYR A 22 0.64 3.27 3.11
CA TYR A 22 0.21 4.51 3.73
C TYR A 22 -0.79 4.21 4.86
N ALA A 23 -0.59 4.86 6.01
CA ALA A 23 -1.43 4.62 7.19
C ALA A 23 -2.84 5.25 7.10
N ASP A 24 -3.03 6.20 6.19
CA ASP A 24 -4.24 7.00 6.06
C ASP A 24 -4.51 7.38 4.60
N GLU A 25 -5.79 7.64 4.32
CA GLU A 25 -6.29 7.97 2.98
C GLU A 25 -5.68 9.27 2.39
N PRO A 26 -5.58 10.39 3.14
CA PRO A 26 -5.05 11.63 2.55
C PRO A 26 -3.59 11.49 2.15
N SER A 27 -2.77 10.70 2.87
CA SER A 27 -1.40 10.41 2.47
C SER A 27 -1.33 9.63 1.15
N MET A 28 -2.22 8.64 0.97
CA MET A 28 -2.33 7.89 -0.28
C MET A 28 -2.81 8.79 -1.44
N ILE A 29 -3.79 9.66 -1.20
CA ILE A 29 -4.28 10.62 -2.20
C ILE A 29 -3.16 11.58 -2.62
N ASN A 30 -2.40 12.10 -1.65
CA ASN A 30 -1.28 12.98 -1.94
C ASN A 30 -0.20 12.25 -2.76
N HIS A 31 0.10 11.00 -2.39
CA HIS A 31 1.00 10.14 -3.15
C HIS A 31 0.59 9.96 -4.62
N CYS A 32 -0.68 9.63 -4.88
CA CYS A 32 -1.19 9.42 -6.24
C CYS A 32 -1.08 10.65 -7.15
N ARG A 33 -0.98 11.85 -6.57
CA ARG A 33 -0.81 13.11 -7.32
C ARG A 33 0.64 13.42 -7.68
N THR A 34 1.60 12.71 -7.12
CA THR A 34 3.02 12.96 -7.36
C THR A 34 3.42 12.60 -8.80
N PRO A 35 4.38 13.32 -9.40
CA PRO A 35 4.88 12.99 -10.74
C PRO A 35 5.53 11.61 -10.80
N LEU A 36 6.17 11.17 -9.70
CA LEU A 36 6.77 9.84 -9.58
C LEU A 36 5.73 8.73 -9.77
N HIS A 37 4.56 8.86 -9.14
CA HIS A 37 3.48 7.89 -9.30
C HIS A 37 3.04 7.77 -10.76
N ARG A 38 2.93 8.92 -11.46
CA ARG A 38 2.54 8.97 -12.88
C ARG A 38 3.59 8.30 -13.77
N GLN A 39 4.87 8.60 -13.56
CA GLN A 39 5.97 7.97 -14.30
C GLN A 39 5.98 6.45 -14.11
N ASN A 40 5.82 5.98 -12.87
CA ASN A 40 5.77 4.54 -12.59
C ASN A 40 4.55 3.86 -13.23
N MET A 41 3.43 4.59 -13.38
CA MET A 41 2.24 4.09 -14.07
C MET A 41 2.48 3.92 -15.57
N GLU A 42 3.25 4.81 -16.19
CA GLU A 42 3.60 4.78 -17.62
C GLU A 42 4.61 3.67 -17.96
N VAL A 43 5.50 3.36 -17.01
CA VAL A 43 6.52 2.32 -17.16
C VAL A 43 5.95 0.91 -16.98
N LEU A 44 4.79 0.75 -16.33
CA LEU A 44 4.14 -0.56 -16.16
C LEU A 44 3.39 -0.99 -17.43
N PRO A 45 3.87 -2.01 -18.17
CA PRO A 45 3.18 -2.49 -19.37
C PRO A 45 1.90 -3.24 -18.97
N GLY A 46 0.78 -2.51 -19.02
CA GLY A 46 -0.57 -3.06 -18.93
C GLY A 46 -1.14 -3.15 -17.52
N LYS A 47 -1.86 -2.12 -17.07
CA LYS A 47 -3.21 -2.21 -16.47
C LYS A 47 -3.67 -0.82 -16.02
N GLY A 48 -4.51 -0.18 -16.85
CA GLY A 48 -5.55 0.70 -16.34
C GLY A 48 -6.60 -0.14 -15.63
N LYS A 49 -6.47 -0.33 -14.32
CA LYS A 49 -7.56 -0.72 -13.41
C LYS A 49 -7.10 -0.63 -11.96
N ILE A 50 -7.76 0.26 -11.22
CA ILE A 50 -7.77 0.38 -9.75
C ILE A 50 -7.88 -1.00 -9.09
N PRO A 51 -6.84 -1.47 -8.38
CA PRO A 51 -6.89 -2.70 -7.61
C PRO A 51 -7.58 -2.44 -6.28
N GLN A 52 -8.88 -2.72 -6.29
CA GLN A 52 -9.70 -3.36 -5.26
C GLN A 52 -9.00 -3.62 -3.91
N ILE A 53 -9.58 -3.02 -2.85
CA ILE A 53 -9.47 -3.38 -1.43
C ILE A 53 -8.59 -4.59 -1.11
N LEU A 54 -7.32 -4.38 -0.77
CA LEU A 54 -6.53 -5.42 -0.11
C LEU A 54 -6.77 -5.36 1.39
N GLY A 55 -7.86 -5.99 1.81
CA GLY A 55 -7.97 -6.47 3.18
C GLY A 55 -6.90 -7.54 3.44
N SER A 56 -6.23 -7.42 4.57
CA SER A 56 -5.48 -8.48 5.27
C SER A 56 -4.34 -9.12 4.46
N GLY A 57 -3.22 -8.40 4.31
CA GLY A 57 -1.94 -8.99 3.90
C GLY A 57 -0.84 -8.56 4.86
N ALA A 58 -0.23 -9.51 5.55
CA ALA A 58 0.98 -9.29 6.34
C ALA A 58 2.09 -8.75 5.42
N VAL A 59 2.64 -7.57 5.74
CA VAL A 59 3.93 -7.16 5.18
C VAL A 59 5.00 -7.85 6.03
N GLU A 60 5.45 -9.00 5.55
CA GLU A 60 6.68 -9.62 6.06
C GLU A 60 7.85 -8.78 5.52
N SER A 61 8.50 -8.01 6.39
CA SER A 61 9.77 -7.34 6.05
C SER A 61 10.89 -8.40 5.93
N PRO A 62 11.75 -8.36 4.89
CA PRO A 62 12.88 -9.27 4.82
C PRO A 62 13.96 -8.86 5.85
N LEU A 63 14.22 -9.78 6.78
CA LEU A 63 15.31 -9.89 7.79
C LEU A 63 15.67 -8.64 8.61
#